data_AF-A0A0L0FNT7-F1
#
_entry.id   AF-A0A0L0FNT7-F1
#
_cell.length_a   1.000
_cell.length_b   1.000
_cell.length_c   1.000
_cell.angle_alpha   90.00
_cell.angle_beta   90.00
_cell.angle_gamma   90.00
#
_symmetry.space_group_name_H-M   'P 1'
#
loop_
_entity.id
_entity.type
_entity.pdbx_description
1 polymer ?
#
loop_
_entity_poly.entity_id
_entity_poly.type
_entity_poly.pdbx_seq_one_letter_code
_entity_poly.pdbx_strand_id
1 'polypeptide(L)'
;MYSLNMNYAILLLLAWRATCVRLSHSDVQHVTIKTPLQDTKPVDTRIVDPASAYAYPHTWATVDKLDIKTFITPETGNNNWTTVYNNKRGQPKKTMGVCIDSVDYKTPMNASCGAIHVRGLSSRTAALKGLGIKLYTNSTYGPWRGRRKILLGRSPFEESRIRNAVGYDMLRHIPGFVSVGLGFVHLFVNGEDYGLYQVLE
;
A
#
# COMPACT_ATOMS: atom_id res chain seq x y z
N MET A 1 -44.51 25.45 59.84
CA MET A 1 -43.84 26.51 59.09
C MET A 1 -43.35 25.94 57.77
N TYR A 2 -44.01 26.38 56.69
CA TYR A 2 -43.61 26.45 55.28
C TYR A 2 -42.89 25.27 54.58
N SER A 3 -43.74 24.52 53.86
CA SER A 3 -43.56 24.00 52.50
C SER A 3 -42.99 25.04 51.50
N LEU A 4 -42.42 24.55 50.39
CA LEU A 4 -41.93 25.18 49.14
C LEU A 4 -40.38 25.08 49.01
N ASN A 5 -39.77 24.65 47.91
CA ASN A 5 -40.24 24.60 46.52
C ASN A 5 -39.39 23.59 45.70
N MET A 6 -40.02 22.48 45.30
CA MET A 6 -39.52 21.51 44.30
C MET A 6 -39.66 22.07 42.87
N ASN A 7 -39.40 23.36 42.68
CA ASN A 7 -39.65 24.11 41.44
C ASN A 7 -38.38 24.60 40.74
N TYR A 8 -37.21 24.57 41.38
CA TYR A 8 -35.96 24.99 40.73
C TYR A 8 -35.30 23.91 39.88
N ALA A 9 -35.52 22.63 40.18
CA ALA A 9 -34.94 21.53 39.40
C ALA A 9 -35.61 21.32 38.04
N ILE A 10 -36.90 21.70 37.91
CA ILE A 10 -37.65 21.56 36.65
C ILE A 10 -37.35 22.71 35.68
N LEU A 11 -37.04 23.91 36.19
CA LEU A 11 -36.69 25.08 35.37
C LEU A 11 -35.33 24.93 34.67
N LEU A 12 -34.37 24.19 35.25
CA LEU A 12 -33.08 23.91 34.60
C LEU A 12 -33.13 22.80 33.55
N LEU A 13 -34.10 21.88 33.64
CA LEU A 13 -34.32 20.83 32.64
C LEU A 13 -35.13 21.30 31.42
N LEU A 14 -35.91 22.37 31.56
CA LEU A 14 -36.63 23.00 30.44
C LEU A 14 -35.77 23.98 29.62
N ALA A 15 -34.70 24.54 30.20
CA ALA A 15 -33.80 25.45 29.49
C ALA A 15 -32.85 24.75 28.49
N TRP A 16 -32.71 23.42 28.54
CA TRP A 16 -31.86 22.66 27.60
C TRP A 16 -32.61 22.17 26.34
N ARG A 17 -33.93 22.37 26.27
CA ARG A 17 -34.75 21.94 25.12
C ARG A 17 -35.13 23.05 24.12
N ALA A 18 -34.63 24.28 24.30
CA ALA A 18 -35.09 25.44 23.52
C ALA A 18 -34.05 26.11 22.60
N THR A 19 -32.99 25.39 22.21
CA THR A 19 -32.07 25.85 21.13
C THR A 19 -31.99 24.82 20.02
N CYS A 20 -33.15 24.44 19.50
CA CYS A 20 -33.24 23.87 18.16
C CYS A 20 -33.48 25.05 17.20
N VAL A 21 -32.39 25.65 16.70
CA VAL A 21 -32.46 26.59 15.59
C VAL A 21 -32.98 25.81 14.39
N ARG A 22 -34.25 26.06 14.05
CA ARG A 22 -34.92 25.56 12.87
C ARG A 22 -34.35 26.32 11.68
N LEU A 23 -33.28 25.80 11.08
CA LEU A 23 -32.80 26.29 9.78
C LEU A 23 -33.91 26.02 8.75
N SER A 24 -34.55 27.08 8.27
CA SER A 24 -35.55 27.02 7.21
C SER A 24 -34.93 26.46 5.94
N HIS A 25 -35.58 25.46 5.37
CA HIS A 25 -35.11 24.66 4.24
C HIS A 25 -35.31 25.36 2.88
N SER A 26 -35.02 26.65 2.78
CA SER A 26 -35.21 27.42 1.55
C SER A 26 -33.94 28.22 1.27
N ASP A 27 -33.05 27.61 0.48
CA ASP A 27 -32.05 28.23 -0.42
C ASP A 27 -30.80 27.36 -0.59
N VAL A 28 -30.98 26.04 -0.76
CA VAL A 28 -29.96 25.23 -1.44
C VAL A 28 -30.29 25.31 -2.92
N GLN A 29 -29.56 26.15 -3.65
CA GLN A 29 -29.56 26.06 -5.10
C GLN A 29 -29.10 24.66 -5.49
N HIS A 30 -30.02 23.86 -6.04
CA HIS A 30 -29.68 22.61 -6.68
C HIS A 30 -28.82 22.93 -7.91
N VAL A 31 -27.51 22.90 -7.74
CA VAL A 31 -26.60 22.75 -8.88
C VAL A 31 -26.86 21.35 -9.41
N THR A 32 -27.68 21.25 -10.44
CA THR A 32 -27.84 20.03 -11.22
C THR A 32 -26.49 19.70 -11.83
N ILE A 33 -25.72 18.85 -11.15
CA ILE A 33 -24.57 18.20 -11.76
C ILE A 33 -25.14 17.40 -12.92
N LYS A 34 -24.93 17.90 -14.13
CA LYS A 34 -25.23 17.14 -15.34
C LYS A 34 -24.54 15.80 -15.20
N THR A 35 -25.36 14.75 -15.23
CA THR A 35 -25.10 13.32 -15.39
C THR A 35 -23.66 12.86 -15.11
N PRO A 36 -23.41 11.92 -14.17
CA PRO A 36 -22.09 11.30 -14.14
C PRO A 36 -21.81 10.74 -15.53
N LEU A 37 -20.70 11.14 -16.13
CA LEU A 37 -20.20 10.53 -17.36
C LEU A 37 -20.14 9.02 -17.08
N GLN A 38 -21.11 8.27 -17.59
CA GLN A 38 -21.02 6.83 -17.63
C GLN A 38 -19.86 6.55 -18.58
N ASP A 39 -18.68 6.33 -18.01
CA ASP A 39 -17.56 5.77 -18.71
C ASP A 39 -17.97 4.36 -19.12
N THR A 40 -18.46 4.22 -20.36
CA THR A 40 -18.86 2.95 -20.95
C THR A 40 -17.67 2.11 -21.38
N LYS A 41 -16.44 2.50 -21.01
CA LYS A 41 -15.28 1.65 -21.22
C LYS A 41 -15.33 0.52 -20.19
N PRO A 42 -15.17 -0.75 -20.61
CA PRO A 42 -15.03 -1.84 -19.64
C PRO A 42 -13.92 -1.47 -18.66
N VAL A 43 -14.21 -1.56 -17.36
CA VAL A 43 -13.22 -1.34 -16.31
C VAL A 43 -12.05 -2.27 -16.61
N ASP A 44 -10.97 -1.70 -17.14
CA ASP A 44 -9.71 -2.42 -17.21
C ASP A 44 -9.30 -2.67 -15.77
N THR A 45 -9.47 -3.92 -15.33
CA THR A 45 -9.07 -4.36 -13.99
C THR A 45 -7.56 -4.32 -13.79
N ARG A 46 -6.80 -4.02 -14.84
CA ARG A 46 -5.41 -3.59 -14.76
C ARG A 46 -5.41 -2.07 -14.71
N ILE A 47 -5.25 -1.50 -13.51
CA ILE A 47 -4.67 -0.17 -13.39
C ILE A 47 -3.25 -0.31 -13.93
N VAL A 48 -3.10 -0.11 -15.25
CA VAL A 48 -1.81 -0.06 -15.92
C VAL A 48 -1.20 1.26 -15.48
N ASP A 49 -0.15 1.15 -14.70
CA ASP A 49 0.62 2.27 -14.19
C ASP A 49 1.89 2.29 -15.05
N PRO A 50 1.82 2.89 -16.27
CA PRO A 50 2.86 2.68 -17.26
C PRO A 50 4.18 3.21 -16.73
N ALA A 51 5.27 2.47 -16.94
CA ALA A 51 6.64 2.90 -16.69
C ALA A 51 6.91 4.37 -17.05
N SER A 52 6.32 4.84 -18.15
CA SER A 52 6.45 6.20 -18.66
C SER A 52 5.90 7.28 -17.73
N ALA A 53 4.97 6.97 -16.82
CA ALA A 53 4.49 7.90 -15.81
C ALA A 53 5.59 8.29 -14.80
N TYR A 54 6.59 7.42 -14.63
CA TYR A 54 7.73 7.61 -13.73
C TYR A 54 9.03 7.97 -14.46
N ALA A 55 9.01 7.95 -15.79
CA ALA A 55 10.13 8.34 -16.64
C ALA A 55 9.96 9.79 -17.14
N TYR A 56 9.99 10.77 -16.24
CA TYR A 56 10.05 12.19 -16.62
C TYR A 56 11.31 12.86 -16.05
N PRO A 57 12.06 13.63 -16.85
CA PRO A 57 13.36 14.17 -16.44
C PRO A 57 13.27 15.35 -15.46
N HIS A 58 12.10 15.66 -14.88
CA HIS A 58 11.86 16.85 -14.04
C HIS A 58 11.15 16.51 -12.71
N THR A 59 11.46 15.36 -12.10
CA THR A 59 11.01 15.06 -10.74
C THR A 59 12.18 15.04 -9.77
N TRP A 60 11.96 15.62 -8.60
CA TRP A 60 12.86 15.59 -7.44
C TRP A 60 12.97 14.19 -6.80
N ALA A 61 12.23 13.22 -7.32
CA ALA A 61 12.25 11.83 -6.87
C ALA A 61 12.69 10.92 -8.03
N THR A 62 13.85 10.28 -7.88
CA THR A 62 14.30 9.18 -8.73
C THR A 62 13.68 7.89 -8.20
N VAL A 63 12.92 7.18 -9.04
CA VAL A 63 12.39 5.85 -8.69
C VAL A 63 13.33 4.81 -9.24
N ASP A 64 13.92 4.00 -8.36
CA ASP A 64 14.85 2.95 -8.78
C ASP A 64 14.10 1.78 -9.44
N LYS A 65 14.67 1.26 -10.51
CA LYS A 65 14.19 0.03 -11.14
C LYS A 65 14.58 -1.18 -10.28
N LEU A 66 13.61 -2.03 -9.98
CA LEU A 66 13.81 -3.32 -9.31
C LEU A 66 13.34 -4.46 -10.21
N ASP A 67 14.30 -5.17 -10.79
CA ASP A 67 14.04 -6.35 -11.61
C ASP A 67 14.08 -7.62 -10.74
N ILE A 68 13.05 -8.45 -10.84
CA ILE A 68 12.98 -9.75 -10.18
C ILE A 68 12.94 -10.85 -11.22
N LYS A 69 13.83 -11.83 -11.06
CA LYS A 69 13.78 -13.08 -11.82
C LYS A 69 13.37 -14.23 -10.92
N THR A 70 12.42 -15.02 -11.38
CA THR A 70 11.88 -16.15 -10.61
C THR A 70 12.50 -17.47 -11.02
N PHE A 71 12.66 -18.39 -10.06
CA PHE A 71 13.22 -19.72 -10.25
C PHE A 71 12.29 -20.75 -9.63
N ILE A 72 12.07 -21.85 -10.34
CA ILE A 72 11.39 -23.02 -9.80
C ILE A 72 12.43 -23.79 -8.99
N THR A 73 12.34 -23.72 -7.67
CA THR A 73 13.23 -24.48 -6.76
C THR A 73 12.49 -25.69 -6.19
N PRO A 74 13.14 -26.87 -6.12
CA PRO A 74 12.52 -28.09 -5.58
C PRO A 74 12.00 -27.88 -4.14
N GLU A 75 12.73 -27.12 -3.34
CA GLU A 75 12.42 -26.77 -1.94
C GLU A 75 11.10 -26.02 -1.76
N THR A 76 10.62 -25.36 -2.82
CA THR A 76 9.39 -24.55 -2.77
C THR A 76 8.17 -25.28 -3.32
N GLY A 77 8.28 -26.56 -3.67
CA GLY A 77 7.15 -27.41 -4.03
C GLY A 77 6.53 -27.12 -5.40
N ASN A 78 7.36 -27.00 -6.44
CA ASN A 78 6.96 -26.73 -7.84
C ASN A 78 6.04 -25.50 -8.02
N ASN A 79 6.08 -24.55 -7.09
CA ASN A 79 5.30 -23.33 -7.19
C ASN A 79 5.82 -22.47 -8.34
N ASN A 80 4.92 -22.07 -9.24
CA ASN A 80 5.19 -21.06 -10.27
C ASN A 80 4.78 -19.66 -9.79
N TRP A 81 5.21 -18.63 -10.53
CA TRP A 81 4.92 -17.23 -10.21
C TRP A 81 3.43 -16.97 -10.03
N THR A 82 2.60 -17.42 -10.97
CA THR A 82 1.14 -17.25 -10.93
C THR A 82 0.51 -17.84 -9.67
N THR A 83 1.02 -18.99 -9.19
CA THR A 83 0.51 -19.68 -8.00
C THR A 83 0.92 -18.97 -6.72
N VAL A 84 2.15 -18.45 -6.66
CA VAL A 84 2.61 -17.66 -5.52
C VAL A 84 1.88 -16.32 -5.47
N TYR A 85 1.79 -15.62 -6.61
CA TYR A 85 1.12 -14.34 -6.71
C TYR A 85 -0.36 -14.47 -6.35
N ASN A 86 -1.09 -15.46 -6.89
CA ASN A 86 -2.52 -15.61 -6.60
C ASN A 86 -2.83 -16.30 -5.26
N ASN A 87 -1.90 -16.33 -4.32
CA ASN A 87 -2.10 -16.95 -3.03
C ASN A 87 -3.11 -16.17 -2.15
N LYS A 88 -4.32 -16.74 -2.01
CA LYS A 88 -5.47 -16.10 -1.35
C LYS A 88 -5.38 -16.17 0.18
N ARG A 89 -6.17 -15.33 0.85
CA ARG A 89 -6.38 -15.40 2.30
C ARG A 89 -6.89 -16.79 2.70
N GLY A 90 -6.39 -17.33 3.81
CA GLY A 90 -6.76 -18.66 4.32
C GLY A 90 -5.96 -19.83 3.71
N GLN A 91 -5.20 -19.59 2.63
CA GLN A 91 -4.31 -20.59 2.07
C GLN A 91 -2.93 -20.56 2.75
N PRO A 92 -2.26 -21.73 2.85
CA PRO A 92 -0.89 -21.79 3.34
C PRO A 92 0.02 -20.91 2.48
N LYS A 93 1.00 -20.31 3.15
CA LYS A 93 1.97 -19.43 2.49
C LYS A 93 2.75 -20.22 1.45
N LYS A 94 2.69 -19.76 0.21
CA LYS A 94 3.48 -20.30 -0.91
C LYS A 94 4.66 -19.38 -1.16
N THR A 95 5.79 -19.98 -1.43
CA THR A 95 7.06 -19.32 -1.73
C THR A 95 7.59 -19.81 -3.05
N MET A 96 8.49 -19.04 -3.67
CA MET A 96 9.31 -19.50 -4.78
C MET A 96 10.69 -18.86 -4.72
N GLY A 97 11.68 -19.50 -5.36
CA GLY A 97 13.02 -18.95 -5.51
C GLY A 97 13.01 -17.68 -6.38
N VAL A 98 13.79 -16.68 -6.00
CA VAL A 98 13.95 -15.44 -6.76
C VAL A 98 15.38 -14.94 -6.70
N CYS A 99 15.74 -14.09 -7.65
CA CYS A 99 16.82 -13.15 -7.48
C CYS A 99 16.45 -11.75 -7.96
N ILE A 100 17.11 -10.73 -7.40
CA ILE A 100 16.79 -9.32 -7.64
C ILE A 100 17.98 -8.60 -8.26
N ASP A 101 17.72 -7.68 -9.19
CA ASP A 101 18.71 -6.72 -9.70
C ASP A 101 18.14 -5.32 -9.52
N SER A 102 18.98 -4.41 -9.08
CA SER A 102 18.67 -2.98 -8.91
C SER A 102 19.87 -2.16 -9.36
N VAL A 103 19.74 -0.85 -9.42
CA VAL A 103 20.87 0.07 -9.71
C VAL A 103 21.98 -0.09 -8.66
N ASP A 104 21.61 -0.24 -7.40
CA ASP A 104 22.50 -0.32 -6.24
C ASP A 104 22.78 -1.76 -5.77
N TYR A 105 22.23 -2.76 -6.47
CA TYR A 105 22.38 -4.17 -6.11
C TYR A 105 22.40 -5.02 -7.36
N LYS A 106 23.61 -5.23 -7.89
CA LYS A 106 23.82 -5.99 -9.11
C LYS A 106 23.98 -7.48 -8.84
N THR A 107 23.10 -8.28 -9.44
CA THR A 107 23.19 -9.75 -9.38
C THR A 107 23.14 -10.36 -10.79
N PRO A 108 23.81 -11.50 -11.02
CA PRO A 108 23.90 -12.12 -12.35
C PRO A 108 22.59 -12.77 -12.82
N MET A 109 21.53 -12.76 -12.00
CA MET A 109 20.21 -13.32 -12.35
C MET A 109 20.25 -14.74 -12.95
N ASN A 110 21.22 -15.56 -12.57
CA ASN A 110 21.43 -16.92 -13.08
C ASN A 110 21.01 -18.01 -12.07
N ALA A 111 20.93 -17.68 -10.79
CA ALA A 111 20.52 -18.58 -9.72
C ALA A 111 19.65 -17.85 -8.69
N SER A 112 18.89 -18.63 -7.91
CA SER A 112 18.05 -18.10 -6.83
C SER A 112 18.92 -17.54 -5.70
N CYS A 113 18.75 -16.25 -5.36
CA CYS A 113 19.43 -15.60 -4.24
C CYS A 113 18.50 -15.32 -3.03
N GLY A 114 17.20 -15.61 -3.16
CA GLY A 114 16.23 -15.52 -2.07
C GLY A 114 14.92 -16.23 -2.37
N ALA A 115 13.92 -15.99 -1.53
CA ALA A 115 12.56 -16.49 -1.68
C ALA A 115 11.53 -15.35 -1.62
N ILE A 116 10.56 -15.35 -2.53
CA ILE A 116 9.45 -14.39 -2.55
C ILE A 116 8.15 -15.04 -2.08
N HIS A 117 7.28 -14.24 -1.48
CA HIS A 117 5.91 -14.61 -1.11
C HIS A 117 5.00 -13.39 -1.13
N VAL A 118 3.70 -13.62 -1.24
CA VAL A 118 2.71 -12.55 -1.03
C VAL A 118 2.58 -12.24 0.47
N ARG A 119 2.48 -10.94 0.80
CA ARG A 119 2.32 -10.43 2.17
C ARG A 119 1.00 -9.68 2.35
N GLY A 120 0.67 -9.49 3.62
CA GLY A 120 -0.51 -8.76 4.09
C GLY A 120 -1.79 -9.60 4.04
N LEU A 121 -2.82 -9.17 4.77
CA LEU A 121 -4.07 -9.92 4.89
C LEU A 121 -5.07 -9.47 3.82
N SER A 122 -5.44 -8.20 3.84
CA SER A 122 -6.36 -7.57 2.87
C SER A 122 -5.73 -7.37 1.50
N SER A 123 -4.42 -7.11 1.43
CA SER A 123 -3.70 -6.96 0.16
C SER A 123 -3.65 -8.24 -0.68
N ARG A 124 -3.95 -9.41 -0.11
CA ARG A 124 -4.02 -10.68 -0.85
C ARG A 124 -5.24 -10.79 -1.76
N THR A 125 -6.32 -10.08 -1.44
CA THR A 125 -7.55 -10.09 -2.25
C THR A 125 -7.53 -9.03 -3.34
N ALA A 126 -6.65 -8.03 -3.25
CA ALA A 126 -6.46 -7.02 -4.27
C ALA A 126 -5.86 -7.61 -5.56
N ALA A 127 -6.11 -6.93 -6.69
CA ALA A 127 -5.52 -7.26 -7.99
C ALA A 127 -3.99 -7.17 -7.92
N LEU A 128 -3.48 -6.05 -7.37
CA LEU A 128 -2.06 -5.87 -7.11
C LEU A 128 -1.72 -6.15 -5.66
N LYS A 129 -0.74 -7.02 -5.45
CA LYS A 129 -0.45 -7.62 -4.14
C LYS A 129 0.85 -7.10 -3.57
N GLY A 130 0.91 -7.02 -2.23
CA GLY A 130 2.17 -6.77 -1.54
C GLY A 130 3.07 -8.01 -1.58
N LEU A 131 4.37 -7.82 -1.73
CA LEU A 131 5.36 -8.90 -1.81
C LEU A 131 6.36 -8.81 -0.66
N GLY A 132 6.79 -9.97 -0.16
CA GLY A 132 7.89 -10.10 0.79
C GLY A 132 8.98 -10.95 0.17
N ILE A 133 10.20 -10.41 0.11
CA ILE A 133 11.37 -11.12 -0.38
C ILE A 133 12.32 -11.34 0.79
N LYS A 134 12.82 -12.56 0.93
CA LYS A 134 13.84 -12.92 1.91
C LYS A 134 15.07 -13.41 1.16
N LEU A 135 16.15 -12.63 1.21
CA LEU A 135 17.46 -13.00 0.68
C LEU A 135 18.08 -14.08 1.56
N TYR A 136 18.69 -15.10 0.95
CA TYR A 136 19.32 -16.20 1.68
C TYR A 136 20.60 -15.74 2.36
N THR A 137 20.90 -16.29 3.55
CA THR A 137 22.09 -15.93 4.33
C THR A 137 23.40 -16.28 3.62
N ASN A 138 23.40 -17.40 2.91
CA ASN A 138 24.53 -17.91 2.13
C ASN A 138 24.66 -17.29 0.73
N SER A 139 23.84 -16.29 0.37
CA SER A 139 23.96 -15.63 -0.93
C SER A 139 25.24 -14.80 -1.01
N THR A 140 25.98 -14.96 -2.10
CA THR A 140 27.25 -14.26 -2.41
C THR A 140 27.11 -12.74 -2.43
N TYR A 141 25.92 -12.20 -2.71
CA TYR A 141 25.69 -10.77 -2.93
C TYR A 141 25.34 -9.99 -1.66
N GLY A 142 25.25 -10.67 -0.49
CA GLY A 142 24.98 -10.00 0.79
C GLY A 142 23.58 -9.36 0.89
N PRO A 143 23.34 -8.53 1.91
CA PRO A 143 22.06 -7.85 2.10
C PRO A 143 21.87 -6.66 1.15
N TRP A 144 20.64 -6.41 0.71
CA TRP A 144 20.28 -5.22 -0.07
C TRP A 144 19.97 -4.05 0.87
N ARG A 145 20.64 -2.90 0.71
CA ARG A 145 20.53 -1.74 1.61
C ARG A 145 20.65 -2.11 3.10
N GLY A 146 21.56 -3.04 3.42
CA GLY A 146 21.74 -3.55 4.79
C GLY A 146 20.65 -4.49 5.30
N ARG A 147 19.65 -4.86 4.47
CA ARG A 147 18.53 -5.71 4.83
C ARG A 147 18.47 -7.01 4.01
N ARG A 148 18.04 -8.08 4.66
CA ARG A 148 17.75 -9.38 3.99
C ARG A 148 16.26 -9.59 3.75
N LYS A 149 15.41 -8.87 4.49
CA LYS A 149 13.96 -8.93 4.34
C LYS A 149 13.51 -7.64 3.67
N ILE A 150 12.99 -7.78 2.47
CA ILE A 150 12.53 -6.69 1.64
C ILE A 150 11.01 -6.79 1.61
N LEU A 151 10.35 -5.71 1.99
CA LEU A 151 8.89 -5.68 2.10
C LEU A 151 8.39 -4.65 1.09
N LEU A 152 7.71 -5.15 0.08
CA LEU A 152 7.16 -4.36 -1.01
C LEU A 152 5.65 -4.20 -0.79
N GLY A 153 5.21 -2.97 -0.57
CA GLY A 153 3.81 -2.59 -0.45
C GLY A 153 3.30 -1.91 -1.71
N ARG A 154 2.12 -2.29 -2.20
CA ARG A 154 1.47 -1.56 -3.30
C ARG A 154 0.45 -0.52 -2.83
N SER A 155 -0.06 -0.68 -1.61
CA SER A 155 -1.17 0.14 -1.06
C SER A 155 -2.38 0.16 -2.00
N PRO A 156 -3.05 -0.99 -2.23
CA PRO A 156 -4.09 -1.11 -3.25
C PRO A 156 -5.37 -0.30 -2.96
N PHE A 157 -5.61 0.08 -1.71
CA PHE A 157 -6.78 0.84 -1.28
C PHE A 157 -6.51 2.35 -1.18
N GLU A 158 -5.34 2.79 -1.66
CA GLU A 158 -4.92 4.18 -1.60
C GLU A 158 -4.52 4.64 -3.01
N GLU A 159 -5.28 5.56 -3.58
CA GLU A 159 -5.00 6.10 -4.92
C GLU A 159 -3.71 6.92 -4.95
N SER A 160 -3.45 7.71 -3.89
CA SER A 160 -2.29 8.58 -3.79
C SER A 160 -0.98 7.83 -3.55
N ARG A 161 -1.01 6.63 -2.95
CA ARG A 161 0.16 5.79 -2.62
C ARG A 161 1.29 6.51 -1.86
N ILE A 162 0.99 7.58 -1.13
CA ILE A 162 1.97 8.38 -0.39
C ILE A 162 1.68 8.43 1.11
N ARG A 163 0.48 8.05 1.58
CA ARG A 163 0.10 8.18 2.99
C ARG A 163 1.05 7.43 3.92
N ASN A 164 1.48 6.23 3.53
CA ASN A 164 2.49 5.49 4.30
C ASN A 164 3.83 6.23 4.33
N ALA A 165 4.28 6.75 3.19
CA ALA A 165 5.53 7.48 3.07
C ALA A 165 5.52 8.73 3.97
N VAL A 166 4.49 9.56 3.81
CA VAL A 166 4.30 10.79 4.59
C VAL A 166 4.12 10.48 6.08
N GLY A 167 3.35 9.45 6.43
CA GLY A 167 3.16 9.07 7.83
C GLY A 167 4.46 8.66 8.51
N TYR A 168 5.27 7.84 7.85
CA TYR A 168 6.59 7.47 8.39
C TYR A 168 7.57 8.64 8.41
N ASP A 169 7.56 9.49 7.39
CA ASP A 169 8.42 10.67 7.36
C ASP A 169 8.06 11.67 8.48
N MET A 170 6.77 11.90 8.72
CA MET A 170 6.31 12.71 9.85
C MET A 170 6.76 12.13 11.19
N LEU A 171 6.66 10.81 11.38
CA LEU A 171 7.13 10.14 12.61
C LEU A 171 8.63 10.30 12.82
N ARG A 172 9.43 10.41 11.74
CA ARG A 172 10.88 10.61 11.83
C ARG A 172 11.26 11.94 12.48
N HIS A 173 10.39 12.94 12.41
CA HIS A 173 10.63 14.26 12.99
C HIS A 173 10.16 14.39 14.44
N ILE A 174 9.51 13.39 15.01
CA ILE A 174 9.06 13.40 16.41
C ILE A 174 10.16 12.81 17.29
N PRO A 175 10.72 13.59 18.25
CA PRO A 175 11.74 13.09 19.17
C PRO A 175 11.24 11.88 19.97
N GLY A 176 12.09 10.84 20.09
CA GLY A 176 11.78 9.64 20.86
C GLY A 176 10.99 8.55 20.12
N PHE A 177 10.57 8.80 18.88
CA PHE A 177 9.93 7.79 18.04
C PHE A 177 10.92 7.17 17.05
N VAL A 178 10.82 5.85 16.88
CA VAL A 178 11.52 5.12 15.81
C VAL A 178 10.57 5.03 14.62
N SER A 179 10.98 5.61 13.50
CA SER A 179 10.26 5.48 12.23
C SER A 179 10.96 4.50 11.29
N VAL A 180 10.23 4.05 10.28
CA VAL A 180 10.70 3.15 9.23
C VAL A 180 10.94 3.98 7.96
N GLY A 181 12.08 3.80 7.30
CA GLY A 181 12.31 4.46 6.02
C GLY A 181 11.35 3.90 4.97
N LEU A 182 10.88 4.74 4.04
CA LEU A 182 10.09 4.25 2.92
C LEU A 182 10.64 4.83 1.62
N GLY A 183 11.05 3.93 0.72
CA GLY A 183 11.45 4.26 -0.63
C GLY A 183 10.39 3.85 -1.64
N PHE A 184 10.59 4.27 -2.89
CA PHE A 184 9.77 3.84 -4.02
C PHE A 184 10.65 3.10 -5.03
N VAL A 185 10.13 2.01 -5.55
CA VAL A 185 10.77 1.21 -6.61
C VAL A 185 9.77 0.87 -7.69
N HIS A 186 10.24 0.82 -8.92
CA HIS A 186 9.44 0.35 -10.04
C HIS A 186 9.71 -1.14 -10.24
N LEU A 187 8.68 -1.96 -10.01
CA LEU A 187 8.82 -3.41 -9.96
C LEU A 187 8.63 -4.05 -11.34
N PHE A 188 9.61 -4.86 -11.74
CA PHE A 188 9.51 -5.75 -12.88
C PHE A 188 9.67 -7.20 -12.42
N VAL A 189 8.85 -8.11 -12.93
CA VAL A 189 8.97 -9.55 -12.62
C VAL A 189 9.03 -10.32 -13.93
N ASN A 190 10.14 -11.02 -14.16
CA ASN A 190 10.42 -11.75 -15.42
C ASN A 190 10.25 -10.87 -16.68
N GLY A 191 10.55 -9.58 -16.58
CA GLY A 191 10.40 -8.61 -17.66
C GLY A 191 8.99 -8.01 -17.82
N GLU A 192 8.01 -8.48 -17.06
CA GLU A 192 6.67 -7.88 -17.01
C GLU A 192 6.63 -6.74 -15.98
N ASP A 193 5.95 -5.64 -16.33
CA ASP A 193 5.79 -4.44 -15.51
C ASP A 193 4.64 -4.61 -14.49
N TYR A 194 4.96 -4.47 -13.21
CA TYR A 194 3.99 -4.51 -12.10
C TYR A 194 3.71 -3.13 -11.49
N GLY A 195 4.34 -2.07 -12.01
CA GLY A 195 4.17 -0.69 -11.61
C GLY A 195 4.90 -0.32 -10.32
N LEU A 196 4.49 0.80 -9.73
CA LEU A 196 5.16 1.39 -8.58
C LEU A 196 4.90 0.64 -7.27
N TYR A 197 5.96 0.34 -6.53
CA TYR A 197 5.90 -0.27 -5.20
C TYR A 197 6.63 0.59 -4.16
N GLN A 198 6.10 0.58 -2.95
CA GLN A 198 6.75 1.11 -1.76
C GLN A 198 7.69 0.04 -1.20
N VAL A 199 8.96 0.36 -0.98
CA VAL A 199 9.92 -0.49 -0.26
C VAL A 199 10.11 0.02 1.16
N LEU A 200 10.00 -0.87 2.15
CA LEU A 200 10.25 -0.54 3.55
C LEU A 200 11.73 -0.70 3.90
N GLU A 201 12.33 0.40 4.34
CA GLU A 201 13.77 0.61 4.62
C GLU A 201 14.09 0.96 6.07
#